data_AF-A0A1G5U109-F1
#
_entry.id   AF-A0A1G5U109-F1
#
_cell.length_a   1.000
_cell.length_b   1.000
_cell.length_c   1.000
_cell.angle_alpha   90.00
_cell.angle_beta   90.00
_cell.angle_gamma   90.00
#
_symmetry.space_group_name_H-M   'P 1'
#
loop_
_entity.id
_entity.type
_entity.pdbx_description
1 polymer ?
#
loop_
_entity_poly.entity_id
_entity_poly.type
_entity_poly.pdbx_seq_one_letter_code
_entity_poly.pdbx_strand_id
1 'polypeptide(L)'
;MVKGIEIYHPYGMVESLPFICQERGVGFGATLHATKLMDLTSQIKTFAEETDEGSSGIRKRIKEARQLVFLGFAFHPMNMELLLPSFATVGVTDSRVFAATSGLSSSDKEIISKDLVARGGLDEQNVELASSTCARFFRDYRRTLFFVRSRKKVFGVPSVGGA
;
A
#
# COMPACT_ATOMS: atom_id res chain seq x y z
N MET A 1 6.75 -18.36 7.96
CA MET A 1 6.01 -17.28 8.61
C MET A 1 6.74 -15.97 8.31
N VAL A 2 6.11 -14.96 7.73
CA VAL A 2 6.77 -13.66 7.52
C VAL A 2 6.48 -12.78 8.73
N LYS A 3 7.35 -12.86 9.75
CA LYS A 3 7.32 -11.92 10.87
C LYS A 3 7.83 -10.55 10.39
N GLY A 4 7.18 -9.46 10.81
CA GLY A 4 7.64 -8.09 10.53
C GLY A 4 6.96 -7.37 9.35
N ILE A 5 5.80 -7.83 8.87
CA ILE A 5 4.96 -7.07 7.94
C ILE A 5 3.91 -6.29 8.73
N GLU A 6 3.87 -4.98 8.52
CA GLU A 6 2.80 -4.11 9.02
C GLU A 6 1.65 -4.13 8.00
N ILE A 7 0.44 -4.48 8.44
CA ILE A 7 -0.75 -4.58 7.59
C ILE A 7 -1.74 -3.51 8.03
N TYR A 8 -2.16 -2.68 7.08
CA TYR A 8 -3.19 -1.67 7.28
C TYR A 8 -4.53 -2.14 6.72
N HIS A 9 -5.61 -1.87 7.46
CA HIS A 9 -6.99 -2.22 7.10
C HIS A 9 -7.84 -0.95 7.00
N PRO A 10 -7.77 -0.18 5.90
CA PRO A 10 -8.48 1.09 5.78
C PRO A 10 -9.99 0.96 5.99
N TYR A 11 -10.58 -0.07 5.40
CA TYR A 11 -12.01 -0.41 5.52
C TYR A 11 -12.32 -1.25 6.76
N GLY A 12 -11.41 -1.30 7.73
CA GLY A 12 -11.55 -2.14 8.90
C GLY A 12 -11.36 -3.63 8.62
N MET A 13 -11.70 -4.45 9.62
CA MET A 13 -11.42 -5.88 9.63
C MET A 13 -12.63 -6.60 10.22
N VAL A 14 -13.09 -7.65 9.56
CA VAL A 14 -14.19 -8.48 10.07
C VAL A 14 -13.71 -9.34 11.25
N GLU A 15 -12.61 -10.08 11.04
CA GLU A 15 -11.92 -10.86 12.07
C GLU A 15 -10.44 -11.00 11.67
N SER A 16 -9.61 -11.37 12.63
CA SER A 16 -8.24 -11.77 12.34
C SER A 16 -8.22 -13.01 11.45
N LEU A 17 -7.31 -13.04 10.47
CA LEU A 17 -7.16 -14.21 9.61
C LEU A 17 -6.83 -15.44 10.49
N PRO A 18 -7.33 -16.64 10.18
CA PRO A 18 -7.16 -17.82 11.03
C PRO A 18 -5.70 -18.17 11.32
N PHE A 19 -4.79 -17.81 10.40
CA PHE A 19 -3.35 -18.01 10.54
C PHE A 19 -2.63 -16.86 11.28
N ILE A 20 -3.34 -15.78 11.61
CA ILE A 20 -2.88 -14.66 12.45
C ILE A 20 -3.39 -14.83 13.88
N CYS A 21 -4.66 -15.23 14.06
CA CYS A 21 -5.25 -15.51 15.37
C CYS A 21 -6.26 -16.66 15.24
N GLN A 22 -5.94 -17.82 15.85
CA GLN A 22 -6.78 -19.03 15.72
C GLN A 22 -8.05 -18.99 16.58
N GLU A 23 -8.12 -18.11 17.58
CA GLU A 23 -9.17 -18.16 18.60
C GLU A 23 -10.42 -17.32 18.29
N ARG A 24 -10.38 -16.46 17.26
CA ARG A 24 -11.47 -15.49 17.00
C ARG A 24 -12.12 -15.58 15.60
N GLY A 25 -11.65 -16.48 14.73
CA GLY A 25 -12.19 -16.60 13.38
C GLY A 25 -13.61 -17.19 13.34
N VAL A 26 -14.49 -16.60 12.54
CA VAL A 26 -15.75 -17.25 12.14
C VAL A 26 -15.49 -18.15 10.94
N GLY A 27 -15.87 -19.41 11.06
CA GLY A 27 -15.78 -20.37 9.94
C GLY A 27 -16.67 -19.98 8.77
N PHE A 28 -16.20 -20.22 7.55
CA PHE A 28 -17.03 -20.03 6.36
C PHE A 28 -18.30 -20.89 6.44
N GLY A 29 -19.47 -20.27 6.22
CA GLY A 29 -20.77 -20.96 6.33
C GLY A 29 -21.24 -21.24 7.76
N ALA A 30 -20.54 -20.73 8.79
CA ALA A 30 -20.99 -20.87 10.17
C ALA A 30 -22.30 -20.12 10.42
N THR A 31 -23.19 -20.71 11.21
CA THR A 31 -24.38 -20.02 11.70
C THR A 31 -23.99 -19.09 12.84
N LEU A 32 -24.21 -17.79 12.65
CA LEU A 32 -23.92 -16.76 13.63
C LEU A 32 -25.18 -16.28 14.34
N HIS A 33 -25.05 -15.97 15.63
CA HIS A 33 -26.06 -15.23 16.36
C HIS A 33 -26.04 -13.74 15.96
N ALA A 34 -27.21 -13.09 16.03
CA ALA A 34 -27.40 -11.70 15.63
C ALA A 34 -26.42 -10.73 16.33
N THR A 35 -26.13 -10.96 17.61
CA THR A 35 -25.17 -10.15 18.38
C THR A 35 -23.77 -10.20 17.80
N LYS A 36 -23.26 -11.41 17.51
CA LYS A 36 -21.94 -11.58 16.89
C LYS A 36 -21.91 -10.99 15.48
N LEU A 37 -22.99 -11.08 14.71
CA LEU A 37 -23.07 -10.44 13.40
C LEU A 37 -22.98 -8.91 13.52
N MET A 38 -23.70 -8.31 14.47
CA MET A 38 -23.62 -6.87 14.72
C MET A 38 -22.20 -6.44 15.09
N ASP A 39 -21.54 -7.16 16.00
CA ASP A 39 -20.15 -6.89 16.40
C ASP A 39 -19.18 -6.92 15.21
N LEU A 40 -19.33 -7.89 14.31
CA LEU A 40 -18.50 -8.02 13.11
C LEU A 40 -18.76 -6.88 12.12
N THR A 41 -20.02 -6.54 11.89
CA THR A 41 -20.39 -5.47 10.96
C THR A 41 -19.91 -4.10 11.45
N SER A 42 -19.87 -3.87 12.77
CA SER A 42 -19.39 -2.62 13.36
C SER A 42 -17.89 -2.35 13.15
N GLN A 43 -17.12 -3.40 12.80
CA GLN A 43 -15.68 -3.30 12.54
C GLN A 43 -15.36 -3.06 11.06
N ILE A 44 -16.35 -3.12 10.17
CA ILE A 44 -16.22 -2.74 8.77
C ILE A 44 -16.49 -1.26 8.68
N LYS A 45 -15.55 -0.51 8.11
CA LYS A 45 -15.73 0.91 7.80
C LYS A 45 -16.17 1.05 6.36
N THR A 46 -17.22 1.83 6.14
CA THR A 46 -17.60 2.26 4.81
C THR A 46 -16.79 3.48 4.39
N PHE A 47 -16.66 3.72 3.09
CA PHE A 47 -15.90 4.85 2.54
C PHE A 47 -16.34 6.21 3.12
N ALA A 48 -17.64 6.37 3.42
CA ALA A 48 -18.18 7.61 3.97
C ALA A 48 -17.80 7.85 5.44
N GLU A 49 -17.37 6.81 6.16
CA GLU A 49 -17.02 6.85 7.58
C GLU A 49 -15.51 7.03 7.79
N GLU A 50 -14.74 7.25 6.72
CA GLU A 50 -13.31 7.49 6.79
C GLU A 50 -13.01 8.78 7.55
N THR A 51 -12.56 8.60 8.78
CA THR A 51 -11.88 9.59 9.60
C THR A 51 -10.39 9.54 9.29
N ASP A 52 -9.76 10.72 9.26
CA ASP A 52 -8.39 11.01 8.83
C ASP A 52 -7.30 10.15 9.53
N GLU A 53 -7.60 9.60 10.70
CA GLU A 53 -6.68 8.81 11.53
C GLU A 53 -6.11 7.58 10.81
N GLY A 54 -6.96 6.76 10.16
CA GLY A 54 -6.53 5.49 9.55
C GLY A 54 -5.77 5.66 8.23
N SER A 55 -6.16 6.65 7.43
CA SER A 55 -5.53 6.98 6.16
C SER A 55 -4.21 7.73 6.34
N SER A 56 -4.06 8.52 7.43
CA SER A 56 -2.84 9.28 7.74
C SER A 56 -1.60 8.37 7.87
N GLY A 57 -1.72 7.23 8.56
CA GLY A 57 -0.64 6.26 8.74
C GLY A 57 -0.20 5.65 7.41
N ILE A 58 -1.17 5.26 6.57
CA ILE A 58 -0.92 4.69 5.24
C ILE A 58 -0.21 5.70 4.36
N ARG A 59 -0.72 6.93 4.28
CA ARG A 59 -0.14 8.02 3.47
C ARG A 59 1.28 8.35 3.91
N LYS A 60 1.54 8.37 5.23
CA LYS A 60 2.90 8.54 5.77
C LYS A 60 3.84 7.43 5.30
N ARG A 61 3.42 6.16 5.39
CA ARG A 61 4.24 5.03 4.93
C ARG A 61 4.48 5.08 3.43
N ILE A 62 3.48 5.41 2.64
CA ILE A 62 3.61 5.55 1.18
C ILE A 62 4.62 6.63 0.84
N LYS A 63 4.58 7.77 1.53
CA LYS A 63 5.54 8.87 1.35
C LYS A 63 6.98 8.50 1.70
N GLU A 64 7.18 7.67 2.73
CA GLU A 64 8.50 7.23 3.20
C GLU A 64 9.04 6.00 2.42
N ALA A 65 8.18 5.30 1.70
CA ALA A 65 8.50 4.05 1.04
C ALA A 65 9.38 4.29 -0.19
N ARG A 66 10.58 3.69 -0.19
CA ARG A 66 11.49 3.75 -1.34
C ARG A 66 10.98 2.97 -2.57
N GLN A 67 10.06 2.06 -2.34
CA GLN A 67 9.50 1.20 -3.36
C GLN A 67 8.05 0.91 -3.01
N LEU A 68 7.17 1.20 -3.97
CA LEU A 68 5.74 0.93 -3.89
C LEU A 68 5.39 -0.16 -4.90
N VAL A 69 4.60 -1.13 -4.47
CA VAL A 69 4.16 -2.24 -5.31
C VAL A 69 2.65 -2.37 -5.21
N PHE A 70 1.94 -2.11 -6.31
CA PHE A 70 0.50 -2.25 -6.41
C PHE A 70 0.15 -3.62 -7.00
N LEU A 71 -0.54 -4.44 -6.19
CA LEU A 71 -0.81 -5.85 -6.49
C LEU A 71 -2.30 -6.13 -6.45
N GLY A 72 -2.87 -6.40 -7.63
CA GLY A 72 -4.31 -6.47 -7.76
C GLY A 72 -4.92 -5.08 -7.55
N PHE A 73 -6.22 -4.98 -7.77
CA PHE A 73 -7.00 -3.74 -7.85
C PHE A 73 -7.02 -3.02 -9.20
N ALA A 74 -8.22 -2.57 -9.53
CA ALA A 74 -8.44 -1.42 -10.38
C ALA A 74 -7.93 -0.19 -9.63
N PHE A 75 -7.14 0.64 -10.31
CA PHE A 75 -6.71 1.96 -9.87
C PHE A 75 -7.89 2.94 -9.81
N HIS A 76 -8.96 2.53 -9.13
CA HIS A 76 -10.19 3.28 -9.02
C HIS A 76 -9.89 4.60 -8.29
N PRO A 77 -10.42 5.75 -8.76
CA PRO A 77 -10.08 7.06 -8.20
C PRO A 77 -10.20 7.14 -6.67
N MET A 78 -11.24 6.51 -6.12
CA MET A 78 -11.52 6.44 -4.68
C MET A 78 -10.39 5.76 -3.88
N ASN A 79 -9.83 4.66 -4.38
CA ASN A 79 -8.71 3.98 -3.73
C ASN A 79 -7.44 4.83 -3.80
N MET A 80 -7.26 5.55 -4.93
CA MET A 80 -6.11 6.44 -5.10
C MET A 80 -6.20 7.64 -4.16
N GLU A 81 -7.39 8.19 -3.94
CA GLU A 81 -7.63 9.25 -2.95
C GLU A 81 -7.38 8.78 -1.51
N LEU A 82 -7.77 7.56 -1.16
CA LEU A 82 -7.47 6.98 0.14
C LEU A 82 -5.95 6.84 0.37
N LEU A 83 -5.25 6.23 -0.60
CA LEU A 83 -3.84 5.85 -0.46
C LEU A 83 -2.89 7.03 -0.66
N LEU A 84 -3.16 7.91 -1.61
CA LEU A 84 -2.26 8.99 -1.97
C LEU A 84 -2.72 10.28 -1.28
N PRO A 85 -1.78 11.08 -0.75
CA PRO A 85 -2.13 12.38 -0.22
C PRO A 85 -2.72 13.25 -1.33
N SER A 86 -3.92 13.77 -1.14
CA SER A 86 -4.36 14.94 -1.88
C SER A 86 -3.36 16.08 -1.58
N PHE A 87 -2.99 16.88 -2.58
CA PHE A 87 -2.09 18.04 -2.48
C PHE A 87 -0.57 17.74 -2.56
N ALA A 88 -0.06 17.71 -3.80
CA ALA A 88 0.98 18.57 -4.42
C ALA A 88 2.01 19.38 -3.57
N THR A 89 2.15 19.14 -2.27
CA THR A 89 2.87 20.04 -1.35
C THR A 89 4.22 19.51 -0.92
N VAL A 90 4.67 18.37 -1.44
CA VAL A 90 5.98 17.82 -1.09
C VAL A 90 6.64 17.30 -2.36
N GLY A 91 7.86 17.77 -2.61
CA GLY A 91 8.60 17.52 -3.84
C GLY A 91 8.69 16.05 -4.25
N VAL A 92 9.00 15.85 -5.52
CA VAL A 92 9.06 14.54 -6.19
C VAL A 92 9.79 13.53 -5.31
N THR A 93 9.11 12.46 -4.92
CA THR A 93 9.72 11.37 -4.15
C THR A 93 10.53 10.48 -5.09
N ASP A 94 11.72 10.05 -4.67
CA ASP A 94 12.59 9.12 -5.41
C ASP A 94 12.11 7.65 -5.29
N SER A 95 10.80 7.47 -5.14
CA SER A 95 10.19 6.16 -4.89
C SER A 95 9.93 5.45 -6.21
N ARG A 96 10.39 4.21 -6.32
CA ARG A 96 10.09 3.37 -7.49
C ARG A 96 8.74 2.71 -7.34
N VAL A 97 7.88 2.84 -8.34
CA VAL A 97 6.53 2.29 -8.32
C VAL A 97 6.41 1.19 -9.36
N PHE A 98 5.94 0.03 -8.93
CA PHE A 98 5.62 -1.07 -9.83
C PHE A 98 4.17 -1.50 -9.63
N ALA A 99 3.48 -1.84 -10.72
CA ALA A 99 2.10 -2.29 -10.65
C ALA A 99 1.79 -3.43 -11.60
N ALA A 100 0.99 -4.38 -11.13
CA ALA A 100 0.36 -5.38 -11.98
C ALA A 100 -1.00 -4.86 -12.50
N THR A 101 -1.13 -4.66 -13.80
CA THR A 101 -2.32 -4.08 -14.47
C THR A 101 -2.98 -5.09 -15.41
N SER A 102 -3.28 -6.30 -14.91
CA SER A 102 -3.93 -7.34 -15.71
C SER A 102 -5.28 -6.87 -16.23
N GLY A 103 -5.50 -6.96 -17.55
CA GLY A 103 -6.78 -6.62 -18.18
C GLY A 103 -7.04 -5.12 -18.40
N LEU A 104 -6.12 -4.23 -18.04
CA LEU A 104 -6.25 -2.80 -18.32
C LEU A 104 -5.76 -2.46 -19.74
N SER A 105 -6.48 -1.55 -20.39
CA SER A 105 -6.10 -1.00 -21.70
C SER A 105 -4.84 -0.12 -21.60
N SER A 106 -4.22 0.19 -22.73
CA SER A 106 -3.08 1.12 -22.75
C SER A 106 -3.47 2.54 -22.33
N SER A 107 -4.67 3.01 -22.72
CA SER A 107 -5.19 4.31 -22.31
C SER A 107 -5.45 4.38 -20.80
N ASP A 108 -5.98 3.31 -20.20
CA ASP A 108 -6.19 3.28 -18.74
C ASP A 108 -4.86 3.34 -18.00
N LYS A 109 -3.83 2.63 -18.48
CA LYS A 109 -2.48 2.69 -17.90
C LYS A 109 -1.89 4.10 -17.97
N GLU A 110 -2.11 4.82 -19.06
CA GLU A 110 -1.65 6.19 -19.19
C GLU A 110 -2.33 7.12 -18.18
N ILE A 111 -3.65 7.00 -18.01
CA ILE A 111 -4.41 7.76 -17.01
C ILE A 111 -3.90 7.44 -15.60
N ILE A 112 -3.68 6.16 -15.30
CA ILE A 112 -3.18 5.69 -14.02
C ILE A 112 -1.78 6.24 -13.73
N SER A 113 -0.89 6.23 -14.72
CA SER A 113 0.45 6.79 -14.59
C SER A 113 0.38 8.28 -14.22
N LYS A 114 -0.47 9.04 -14.93
CA LYS A 114 -0.71 10.46 -14.65
C LYS A 114 -1.28 10.70 -13.25
N ASP A 115 -2.23 9.88 -12.81
CA ASP A 115 -2.80 9.97 -11.46
C ASP A 115 -1.74 9.68 -10.38
N LEU A 116 -0.90 8.66 -10.57
CA LEU A 116 0.18 8.33 -9.65
C LEU A 116 1.20 9.47 -9.54
N VAL A 117 1.59 10.06 -10.67
CA VAL A 117 2.50 11.21 -10.72
C VAL A 117 1.88 12.43 -10.04
N ALA A 118 0.66 12.81 -10.45
CA ALA A 118 0.00 14.03 -9.99
C ALA A 118 -0.40 13.99 -8.51
N ARG A 119 -0.91 12.83 -8.04
CA ARG A 119 -1.41 12.67 -6.65
C ARG A 119 -0.31 12.19 -5.71
N GLY A 120 0.55 11.28 -6.18
CA GLY A 120 1.60 10.69 -5.35
C GLY A 120 2.86 11.55 -5.25
N GLY A 121 3.01 12.60 -6.08
CA GLY A 121 4.26 13.33 -6.18
C GLY A 121 5.40 12.43 -6.64
N LEU A 122 5.13 11.53 -7.59
CA LEU A 122 6.07 10.54 -8.08
C LEU A 122 6.73 11.03 -9.38
N ASP A 123 7.96 10.59 -9.64
CA ASP A 123 8.59 10.79 -10.94
C ASP A 123 7.99 9.81 -11.95
N GLU A 124 7.56 10.30 -13.11
CA GLU A 124 7.02 9.47 -14.19
C GLU A 124 8.02 8.40 -14.64
N GLN A 125 9.32 8.70 -14.61
CA GLN A 125 10.39 7.74 -14.98
C GLN A 125 10.51 6.58 -13.99
N ASN A 126 9.96 6.74 -12.79
CA ASN A 126 9.99 5.75 -11.72
C ASN A 126 8.72 4.90 -11.65
N VAL A 127 7.74 5.10 -12.55
CA VAL A 127 6.48 4.35 -12.58
C VAL A 127 6.51 3.28 -13.67
N GLU A 128 6.35 2.01 -13.27
CA GLU A 128 6.29 0.87 -14.19
C GLU A 128 4.98 0.08 -14.05
N LEU A 129 4.17 0.08 -15.10
CA LEU A 129 2.88 -0.62 -15.16
C LEU A 129 2.98 -1.86 -16.06
N ALA A 130 2.91 -3.04 -15.45
CA ALA A 130 3.08 -4.32 -16.14
C ALA A 130 1.73 -4.97 -16.47
N SER A 131 1.48 -5.23 -17.75
CA SER A 131 0.31 -5.95 -18.28
C SER A 131 0.31 -7.45 -17.91
N SER A 132 0.21 -7.78 -16.62
CA SER A 132 0.34 -9.15 -16.13
C SER A 132 -0.50 -9.40 -14.88
N THR A 133 -0.82 -10.67 -14.62
CA THR A 133 -1.41 -11.09 -13.35
C THR A 133 -0.39 -10.92 -12.23
N CYS A 134 -0.85 -10.75 -10.98
CA CYS A 134 0.05 -10.57 -9.82
C CYS A 134 1.06 -11.72 -9.68
N ALA A 135 0.61 -12.96 -9.92
CA ALA A 135 1.47 -14.13 -9.86
C ALA A 135 2.61 -14.08 -10.89
N ARG A 136 2.28 -13.69 -12.14
CA ARG A 136 3.29 -13.53 -13.19
C ARG A 136 4.19 -12.34 -12.93
N PHE A 137 3.61 -11.22 -12.49
CA PHE A 137 4.34 -10.02 -12.10
C PHE A 137 5.43 -10.34 -11.06
N PHE A 138 5.11 -11.03 -9.97
CA PHE A 138 6.11 -11.43 -8.97
C PHE A 138 7.23 -12.30 -9.53
N ARG A 139 6.90 -13.23 -10.43
CA ARG A 139 7.89 -14.10 -11.06
C ARG A 139 8.84 -13.31 -11.95
N ASP A 140 8.29 -12.43 -12.78
CA ASP A 140 9.02 -11.70 -13.81
C ASP A 140 9.85 -10.56 -13.16
N TYR A 141 9.31 -9.90 -12.13
CA TYR A 141 9.94 -8.78 -11.43
C TYR A 141 10.74 -9.17 -10.18
N ARG A 142 10.89 -10.47 -9.87
CA ARG A 142 11.53 -10.95 -8.63
C ARG A 142 12.84 -10.22 -8.31
N ARG A 143 13.73 -10.04 -9.28
CA ARG A 143 15.04 -9.40 -9.06
C ARG A 143 14.89 -7.94 -8.66
N THR A 144 13.99 -7.23 -9.32
CA THR A 144 13.74 -5.80 -9.08
C THR A 144 13.02 -5.58 -7.74
N LEU A 145 12.09 -6.46 -7.39
CA LEU A 145 11.34 -6.39 -6.12
C LEU A 145 12.19 -6.71 -4.90
N PHE A 146 13.15 -7.64 -5.01
CA PHE A 146 14.02 -8.02 -3.90
C PHE A 146 15.28 -7.15 -3.75
N PHE A 147 15.56 -6.24 -4.69
CA PHE A 147 16.73 -5.37 -4.63
C PHE A 147 16.40 -3.99 -4.02
N VAL A 148 16.43 -3.92 -2.68
CA VAL A 148 16.33 -2.65 -1.94
C VAL A 148 17.73 -2.23 -1.49
N ARG A 149 18.28 -1.19 -2.10
CA ARG A 149 19.61 -0.66 -1.80
C ARG A 149 19.58 0.13 -0.48
N SER A 150 19.92 -0.48 0.65
CA SER A 150 20.02 0.24 1.94
C SER A 150 21.01 1.41 1.84
N ARG A 151 20.53 2.66 1.95
CA ARG A 151 21.45 3.78 2.19
C ARG A 151 21.80 3.72 3.68
N LYS A 152 22.94 3.14 4.03
CA LYS A 152 23.55 3.44 5.33
C LYS A 152 23.86 4.94 5.31
N LYS A 153 23.17 5.73 6.14
CA LYS A 153 23.65 7.08 6.47
C LYS A 153 24.97 6.90 7.19
N VAL A 154 26.08 7.13 6.50
CA VAL A 154 27.37 7.38 7.15
C VAL A 154 27.28 8.79 7.70
N PHE A 155 26.92 8.91 8.98
CA PHE A 155 27.19 10.15 9.71
C PHE A 155 28.67 10.11 10.12
N GLY A 156 29.49 10.84 9.36
CA GLY A 156 30.83 11.19 9.78
C GLY A 156 30.75 12.10 11.01
N VAL A 157 31.44 11.71 12.07
CA VAL A 157 31.74 12.59 13.20
C VAL A 157 32.90 13.50 12.77
N PRO A 158 32.78 14.83 12.82
CA PRO A 158 33.96 15.67 12.84
C PRO A 158 34.48 15.69 14.28
N SER A 159 35.65 15.09 14.49
CA SER A 159 36.49 15.36 15.65
C SER A 159 36.83 16.85 15.67
N VAL A 160 36.47 17.54 16.74
CA VAL A 160 37.04 18.86 17.04
C VAL A 160 37.83 18.69 18.33
N GLY A 161 39.16 18.74 18.20
CA GLY A 161 40.07 18.76 19.32
C GLY A 161 39.94 20.06 20.11
N GLY A 162 39.93 19.92 21.44
CA GLY A 162 40.23 21.00 22.36
C GLY A 162 41.59 20.73 22.95
N ALA A 163 42.51 21.67 22.73
CA ALA A 163 43.79 21.79 23.43
C ALA A 163 43.58 22.15 24.91
#